data_AF-A0A968BUS8-F1
#
_entry.id   AF-A0A968BUS8-F1
#
_cell.length_a   1.000
_cell.length_b   1.000
_cell.length_c   1.000
_cell.angle_alpha   90.00
_cell.angle_beta   90.00
_cell.angle_gamma   90.00
#
_symmetry.space_group_name_H-M   'P 1'
#
loop_
_entity.id
_entity.type
_entity.pdbx_description
1 polymer ?
#
loop_
_entity_poly.entity_id
_entity_poly.type
_entity_poly.pdbx_seq_one_letter_code
_entity_poly.pdbx_strand_id
1 'polypeptide(L)'
;VLDGRHKFDPNHPLFESCDGQGWDLAESTLDPASACRLIGRYGADSTRIMDAALPDEQNTIENTDYMWAELRWAARDEGVVHLDDL
;
A
#
# COMPACT_ATOMS: atom_id res chain seq x y z
N VAL A 1 -4.99 -23.10 -10.47
CA VAL A 1 -4.21 -24.09 -9.69
C VAL A 1 -3.47 -23.30 -8.63
N LEU A 2 -3.95 -23.29 -7.38
CA LEU A 2 -3.28 -22.60 -6.28
C LEU A 2 -2.22 -23.57 -5.74
N ASP A 3 -0.95 -23.20 -5.89
CA ASP A 3 0.20 -24.01 -5.47
C ASP A 3 0.29 -24.00 -3.93
N GLY A 4 0.05 -25.15 -3.30
CA GLY A 4 -0.11 -25.32 -1.85
C GLY A 4 1.20 -25.28 -1.08
N ARG A 5 1.93 -24.16 -1.10
CA ARG A 5 3.26 -24.07 -0.49
C ARG A 5 3.30 -23.63 0.98
N HIS A 6 2.19 -23.29 1.61
CA HIS A 6 2.16 -22.99 3.04
C HIS A 6 1.28 -24.01 3.77
N LYS A 7 1.92 -24.95 4.47
CA LYS A 7 1.22 -25.75 5.49
C LYS A 7 0.75 -24.77 6.56
N PHE A 8 -0.56 -24.70 6.79
CA PHE A 8 -1.14 -23.90 7.86
C PHE A 8 -0.54 -24.36 9.21
N ASP A 9 0.25 -23.49 9.84
CA ASP A 9 0.74 -23.66 11.21
C ASP A 9 -0.09 -22.73 12.12
N PRO A 10 -0.88 -23.28 13.06
CA PRO A 10 -1.73 -22.50 13.96
C PRO A 10 -0.96 -21.52 14.86
N ASN A 11 0.34 -21.76 15.07
CA ASN A 11 1.19 -20.91 15.90
C ASN A 11 2.04 -19.94 15.06
N HIS A 12 2.03 -20.08 13.74
CA HIS A 12 2.63 -19.12 12.84
C HIS A 12 1.63 -17.99 12.60
N PRO A 13 2.04 -16.71 12.72
CA PRO A 13 1.16 -15.59 12.39
C PRO A 13 0.59 -15.78 10.99
N LEU A 14 -0.74 -15.73 10.88
CA LEU A 14 -1.45 -15.81 9.59
C LEU A 14 -1.07 -14.68 8.63
N PHE A 15 -0.64 -13.55 9.20
CA PHE A 15 -0.15 -12.38 8.48
C PHE A 15 1.30 -12.16 8.90
N GLU A 16 2.20 -12.16 7.92
CA GLU A 16 3.57 -11.72 8.13
C GLU A 16 3.57 -10.20 8.36
N SER A 17 4.36 -9.74 9.33
CA SER A 17 4.61 -8.31 9.49
C SER A 17 5.24 -7.79 8.20
N CYS A 18 4.68 -6.74 7.62
CA CYS A 18 5.29 -6.06 6.49
C CYS A 18 6.65 -5.48 6.95
N ASP A 19 7.75 -6.16 6.61
CA ASP A 19 9.12 -5.87 7.04
C ASP A 19 9.95 -5.03 6.05
N GLY A 20 9.42 -4.74 4.86
CA GLY A 20 10.16 -4.09 3.78
C GLY A 20 10.37 -4.99 2.57
N GLN A 21 10.35 -6.32 2.76
CA GLN A 21 11.07 -7.24 1.90
C GLN A 21 10.10 -8.10 1.07
N GLY A 22 9.83 -7.64 -0.15
CA GLY A 22 9.07 -8.43 -1.14
C GLY A 22 8.23 -7.60 -2.09
N TRP A 23 8.04 -6.32 -1.78
CA TRP A 23 7.28 -5.37 -2.59
C TRP A 23 8.28 -4.33 -3.06
N ASP A 24 8.42 -4.18 -4.38
CA ASP A 24 9.48 -3.41 -5.03
C ASP A 24 9.22 -1.90 -4.96
N LEU A 25 9.06 -1.39 -3.73
CA LEU A 25 8.95 0.04 -3.43
C LEU A 25 10.34 0.67 -3.21
N ALA A 26 11.40 0.01 -3.68
CA ALA A 26 12.80 0.34 -3.38
C ALA A 26 13.22 1.74 -3.86
N GLU A 27 12.54 2.31 -4.85
CA GLU A 27 12.77 3.68 -5.33
C GLU A 27 11.92 4.74 -4.63
N SER A 28 10.96 4.33 -3.79
CA SER A 28 10.12 5.29 -3.06
C SER A 28 10.86 5.90 -1.86
N THR A 29 10.74 7.21 -1.67
CA THR A 29 11.32 7.92 -0.52
C THR A 29 10.40 7.90 0.71
N LEU A 30 9.50 6.92 0.78
CA LEU A 30 8.49 6.83 1.83
C LEU A 30 9.11 6.47 3.18
N ASP A 31 8.50 7.00 4.24
CA ASP A 31 8.80 6.49 5.57
C ASP A 31 8.30 5.03 5.70
N PRO A 32 8.93 4.21 6.56
CA PRO A 32 8.57 2.79 6.69
C PRO A 32 7.13 2.52 7.14
N ALA A 33 6.52 3.40 7.94
CA ALA A 33 5.15 3.24 8.39
C ALA A 33 4.15 3.53 7.26
N SER A 34 4.41 4.55 6.45
CA SER A 34 3.61 4.87 5.26
C SER A 34 3.71 3.76 4.21
N ALA A 35 4.92 3.22 3.97
CA ALA A 35 5.08 2.07 3.09
C ALA A 35 4.31 0.84 3.59
N CYS A 36 4.45 0.49 4.87
CA CYS A 36 3.73 -0.62 5.50
C CYS A 36 2.21 -0.46 5.41
N ARG A 37 1.70 0.76 5.63
CA ARG A 37 0.27 1.08 5.51
C ARG A 37 -0.21 0.90 4.07
N LEU A 38 0.53 1.44 3.11
CA LEU A 38 0.19 1.35 1.69
C LEU A 38 0.11 -0.11 1.24
N ILE A 39 1.10 -0.93 1.61
CA ILE A 39 1.12 -2.35 1.30
C ILE A 39 0.00 -3.10 2.03
N GLY A 40 -0.23 -2.80 3.30
CA GLY A 40 -1.29 -3.44 4.09
C GLY A 40 -2.69 -3.16 3.54
N ARG A 41 -2.91 -1.99 2.93
CA ARG A 41 -4.21 -1.59 2.36
C ARG A 41 -4.39 -2.04 0.90
N TYR A 42 -3.40 -1.80 0.04
CA TYR A 42 -3.51 -2.02 -1.40
C TYR A 42 -2.84 -3.31 -1.88
N GLY A 43 -2.07 -3.98 -1.02
CA GLY A 43 -1.42 -5.26 -1.35
C GLY A 43 -0.60 -5.17 -2.63
N ALA A 44 -0.97 -5.97 -3.63
CA ALA A 44 -0.29 -6.04 -4.93
C ALA A 44 -0.41 -4.74 -5.76
N ASP A 45 -1.42 -3.90 -5.50
CA ASP A 45 -1.60 -2.63 -6.21
C ASP A 45 -0.70 -1.52 -5.66
N SER A 46 -0.07 -1.71 -4.48
CA SER A 46 0.83 -0.72 -3.87
C SER A 46 1.97 -0.30 -4.80
N THR A 47 2.61 -1.26 -5.49
CA THR A 47 3.65 -0.98 -6.49
C THR A 47 3.10 -0.18 -7.67
N ARG A 48 1.91 -0.54 -8.18
CA ARG A 48 1.27 0.19 -9.30
C ARG A 48 0.91 1.63 -8.92
N ILE A 49 0.47 1.85 -7.68
CA ILE A 49 0.17 3.18 -7.15
C ILE A 49 1.45 4.02 -7.14
N MET A 50 2.55 3.46 -6.63
CA MET A 50 3.82 4.17 -6.52
C MET A 50 4.51 4.40 -7.87
N ASP A 51 4.42 3.44 -8.80
CA ASP A 51 4.91 3.61 -10.17
C ASP A 51 4.14 4.71 -10.93
N ALA A 52 2.85 4.86 -10.62
CA ALA A 52 2.00 5.88 -11.23
C ALA A 52 2.05 7.24 -10.49
N ALA A 53 2.68 7.28 -9.31
CA ALA A 53 2.74 8.47 -8.45
C ALA A 53 3.78 9.45 -8.97
N LEU A 54 3.40 10.73 -9.03
CA LEU A 54 4.37 11.80 -9.22
C LEU A 54 5.18 12.00 -7.93
N PRO A 55 6.40 12.58 -8.01
CA PRO A 55 7.23 12.81 -6.82
C PRO A 55 6.49 13.60 -5.72
N ASP A 56 5.71 14.62 -6.09
CA ASP A 56 4.92 15.40 -5.15
C ASP A 56 3.73 14.62 -4.57
N GLU A 57 3.27 13.57 -5.25
CA GLU A 57 2.15 12.73 -4.84
C GLU A 57 2.55 11.69 -3.77
N GLN A 58 3.85 11.47 -3.55
CA GLN A 58 4.37 10.60 -2.49
C GLN A 58 4.35 11.26 -1.11
N ASN A 59 3.95 12.55 -1.03
CA ASN A 59 3.80 13.26 0.23
C ASN A 59 2.44 12.96 0.87
N THR A 60 2.42 12.94 2.20
CA THR A 60 1.18 12.87 2.98
C THR A 60 0.36 14.15 2.84
N ILE A 61 -0.95 14.01 2.90
CA ILE A 61 -1.92 15.10 2.87
C ILE A 61 -2.00 15.67 4.29
N GLU A 62 -1.23 16.73 4.55
CA GLU A 62 -1.21 17.52 5.79
C GLU A 62 -1.46 16.70 7.07
N ASN A 63 -2.62 16.87 7.72
CA ASN A 63 -2.96 16.27 9.02
C ASN A 63 -3.55 14.85 8.88
N THR A 64 -3.31 14.16 7.78
CA THR A 64 -3.83 12.82 7.51
C THR A 64 -2.69 11.83 7.27
N ASP A 65 -2.99 10.56 7.48
CA ASP A 65 -2.07 9.45 7.18
C ASP A 65 -2.11 9.05 5.69
N TYR A 66 -2.85 9.78 4.85
CA TYR A 66 -3.06 9.43 3.44
C TYR A 66 -2.14 10.24 2.54
N MET A 67 -1.64 9.61 1.47
CA MET A 67 -0.85 10.27 0.44
C MET A 67 -1.72 10.76 -0.72
N TRP A 68 -1.21 11.77 -1.43
CA TRP A 68 -1.84 12.24 -2.67
C TRP A 68 -1.92 11.15 -3.75
N ALA A 69 -0.94 10.23 -3.80
CA ALA A 69 -0.95 9.08 -4.69
C ALA A 69 -2.12 8.13 -4.39
N GLU A 70 -2.38 7.86 -3.11
CA GLU A 70 -3.52 7.04 -2.66
C GLU A 70 -4.85 7.71 -3.03
N LEU A 71 -4.98 9.02 -2.78
CA LEU A 71 -6.19 9.76 -3.11
C LEU A 71 -6.48 9.73 -4.61
N ARG A 72 -5.45 9.93 -5.45
CA ARG A 72 -5.58 9.88 -6.91
C ARG A 72 -5.93 8.49 -7.41
N TRP A 73 -5.38 7.45 -6.78
CA TRP A 73 -5.74 6.07 -7.08
C TRP A 73 -7.19 5.78 -6.71
N ALA A 74 -7.60 6.08 -5.48
CA ALA A 74 -8.94 5.84 -4.97
C ALA A 74 -10.01 6.61 -5.78
N ALA A 75 -9.73 7.86 -6.16
CA ALA A 75 -10.63 8.65 -7.00
C ALA A 75 -10.79 8.07 -8.42
N ARG A 76 -9.80 7.34 -8.94
CA ARG A 76 -9.83 6.79 -10.31
C ARG A 76 -10.33 5.36 -10.39
N ASP A 77 -9.85 4.51 -9.49
CA ASP A 77 -10.04 3.06 -9.56
C ASP A 77 -11.12 2.58 -8.57
N GLU A 78 -11.30 3.28 -7.45
CA GLU A 78 -12.24 2.90 -6.38
C GLU A 78 -13.54 3.72 -6.40
N GLY A 79 -13.62 4.76 -7.23
CA GLY A 79 -14.83 5.58 -7.39
C GLY A 79 -15.13 6.50 -6.20
N VAL A 80 -14.10 6.92 -5.46
CA VAL A 80 -14.22 7.85 -4.33
C VAL A 80 -14.69 9.23 -4.81
N VAL A 81 -15.84 9.69 -4.31
CA VAL A 81 -16.46 10.98 -4.68
C VAL A 81 -16.25 12.04 -3.59
N HIS A 82 -16.19 11.64 -2.32
CA HIS A 82 -15.90 12.52 -1.19
C HIS A 82 -14.64 12.06 -0.45
N LEU A 83 -13.86 13.01 0.06
CA LEU A 83 -12.64 12.72 0.84
C LEU A 83 -12.91 11.89 2.10
N ASP A 84 -14.13 11.92 2.63
CA ASP A 84 -14.54 11.14 3.80
C ASP A 84 -14.76 9.64 3.48
N ASP A 85 -14.82 9.25 2.19
CA ASP A 85 -15.02 7.87 1.77
C ASP A 85 -13.70 7.04 1.77
N LEU A 86 -12.56 7.63 2.15
CA LEU A 86 -11.21 7.05 2.08
C LEU A 86 -10.76 6.26 3.34
#